data_AF-A0A946HYX3-F1
#
_entry.id   AF-A0A946HYX3-F1
#
_cell.length_a   1.000
_cell.length_b   1.000
_cell.length_c   1.000
_cell.angle_alpha   90.00
_cell.angle_beta   90.00
_cell.angle_gamma   90.00
#
_symmetry.space_group_name_H-M   'P 1'
#
loop_
_entity.id
_entity.type
_entity.pdbx_description
1 polymer ?
#
loop_
_entity_poly.entity_id
_entity_poly.type
_entity_poly.pdbx_seq_one_letter_code
_entity_poly.pdbx_strand_id
1 'polypeptide(L)'
;MHANARVLLYSDTDNSGELAGKLEKHGFQPLPATSHEDALRIVDREYPDIAIVNATTGDDAGRLRQELLALRPEGGIPTIVIGAGAETPEDNLQTEYLPAPFRDAELFSRLQVLSRLVTMQAELDLRSETSELYGVDAPAHVAPPSTVAGARILVICKNADLQRSIAKIIAPFATSDNVEDPFDAIEKLLQAPFDAVVAVRTDEVDGLLDFCRVLRNHANLFNMPLAILSDSNDTAAHDQAYEAGASDVLDLDSEMARLSPRLQHLVKQQRYRQSMQDVYREGRHYAATESLTGLFGHGYLHVHLQKQIAESQSRHKDLALGFFDIADMTAFNAEYGYVAGDMLLRQIGSAFGGLVRAEDLPARFGGDKFCIVLPDTDLASARPVLQRIAGVINFTEFAVTNAGEPVKVRLKNGSAQLQDDDTAESLIARARANIEGT
;
A
#
# COMPACT_ATOMS: atom_id res chain seq x y z
N MET A 1 8.14 -6.81 0.03
CA MET A 1 6.72 -7.16 0.15
C MET A 1 6.40 -7.96 -1.09
N HIS A 2 6.35 -9.27 -0.96
CA HIS A 2 6.06 -10.16 -2.08
C HIS A 2 4.55 -10.09 -2.31
N ALA A 3 4.16 -9.60 -3.48
CA ALA A 3 2.76 -9.49 -3.84
C ALA A 3 2.31 -10.83 -4.40
N ASN A 4 1.50 -11.57 -3.65
CA ASN A 4 0.88 -12.83 -4.10
C ASN A 4 -0.29 -12.57 -5.07
N ALA A 5 -0.21 -11.47 -5.84
CA ALA A 5 -1.26 -11.04 -6.73
C ALA A 5 -1.28 -11.93 -7.98
N ARG A 6 -2.49 -12.24 -8.43
CA ARG A 6 -2.74 -13.07 -9.60
C ARG A 6 -2.73 -12.20 -10.85
N VAL A 7 -1.84 -12.50 -11.79
CA VAL A 7 -1.59 -11.65 -12.96
C VAL A 7 -2.00 -12.37 -14.23
N LEU A 8 -3.10 -11.95 -14.84
CA LEU A 8 -3.50 -12.40 -16.17
C LEU A 8 -2.46 -11.93 -17.20
N LEU A 9 -1.90 -12.85 -17.98
CA LEU A 9 -0.95 -12.51 -19.05
C LEU A 9 -1.57 -12.82 -20.40
N TYR A 10 -1.93 -11.77 -21.14
CA TYR A 10 -2.44 -11.90 -22.50
C TYR A 10 -1.38 -11.45 -23.51
N SER A 11 -0.80 -12.40 -24.23
CA SER A 11 0.22 -12.15 -25.25
C SER A 11 0.18 -13.20 -26.36
N ASP A 12 0.25 -12.76 -27.61
CA ASP A 12 0.28 -13.63 -28.81
C ASP A 12 1.69 -14.17 -29.15
N THR A 13 2.71 -13.79 -28.38
CA THR A 13 4.10 -14.21 -28.61
C THR A 13 4.53 -15.32 -27.66
N ASP A 14 5.40 -16.22 -28.14
CA ASP A 14 6.05 -17.30 -27.36
C ASP A 14 6.82 -16.81 -26.11
N ASN A 15 6.93 -15.49 -25.88
CA ASN A 15 7.58 -14.87 -24.72
C ASN A 15 6.71 -14.86 -23.45
N SER A 16 5.45 -15.35 -23.51
CA SER A 16 4.58 -15.45 -22.33
C SER A 16 5.19 -16.30 -21.21
N GLY A 17 5.92 -17.36 -21.56
CA GLY A 17 6.61 -18.23 -20.61
C GLY A 17 7.78 -17.56 -19.89
N GLU A 18 8.54 -16.70 -20.58
CA GLU A 18 9.64 -15.96 -19.95
C GLU A 18 9.11 -14.97 -18.90
N LEU A 19 8.09 -14.18 -19.27
CA LEU A 19 7.49 -13.22 -18.37
C LEU A 19 6.78 -13.89 -17.19
N ALA A 20 6.08 -15.00 -17.42
CA ALA A 20 5.48 -15.81 -16.36
C ALA A 20 6.55 -16.29 -15.34
N GLY A 21 7.66 -16.84 -15.82
CA GLY A 21 8.76 -17.27 -14.94
C GLY A 21 9.42 -16.11 -14.17
N LYS A 22 9.45 -14.89 -14.74
CA LYS A 22 9.91 -13.70 -14.02
C LYS A 22 8.92 -13.24 -12.95
N LEU A 23 7.61 -13.32 -13.21
CA LEU A 23 6.55 -13.01 -12.26
C LEU A 23 6.59 -13.92 -11.03
N GLU A 24 6.69 -15.24 -11.24
CA GLU A 24 6.82 -16.21 -10.14
C GLU A 24 8.02 -15.92 -9.24
N LYS A 25 9.18 -15.59 -9.84
CA LYS A 25 10.39 -15.23 -9.08
C LYS A 25 10.22 -13.98 -8.22
N HIS A 26 9.32 -13.08 -8.60
CA HIS A 26 9.01 -11.85 -7.84
C HIS A 26 7.82 -12.03 -6.89
N GLY A 27 7.25 -13.24 -6.80
CA GLY A 27 6.19 -13.60 -5.87
C GLY A 27 4.77 -13.49 -6.44
N PHE A 28 4.61 -13.13 -7.72
CA PHE A 28 3.30 -13.05 -8.37
C PHE A 28 2.85 -14.42 -8.89
N GLN A 29 1.54 -14.63 -9.02
CA GLN A 29 0.97 -15.83 -9.63
C GLN A 29 0.58 -15.55 -11.09
N PRO A 30 1.38 -15.94 -12.09
CA PRO A 30 1.02 -15.72 -13.49
C PRO A 30 -0.12 -16.64 -13.93
N LEU A 31 -1.06 -16.07 -14.69
CA LEU A 31 -2.18 -16.76 -15.32
C LEU A 31 -2.08 -16.52 -16.84
N PRO A 32 -1.27 -17.31 -17.56
CA PRO A 32 -1.08 -17.12 -18.99
C PRO A 32 -2.34 -17.49 -19.77
N ALA A 33 -2.81 -16.57 -20.61
CA ALA A 33 -3.91 -16.76 -21.53
C ALA A 33 -3.40 -16.79 -22.97
N THR A 34 -3.85 -17.78 -23.73
CA THR A 34 -3.39 -18.01 -25.12
C THR A 34 -4.35 -17.51 -26.19
N SER A 35 -5.55 -17.08 -25.78
CA SER A 35 -6.57 -16.49 -26.65
C SER A 35 -7.52 -15.62 -25.84
N HIS A 36 -8.27 -14.75 -26.52
CA HIS A 36 -9.28 -13.89 -25.90
C HIS A 36 -10.31 -14.70 -25.07
N GLU A 37 -10.79 -15.83 -25.60
CA GLU A 37 -11.74 -16.71 -24.91
C GLU A 37 -11.12 -17.36 -23.67
N ASP A 38 -9.85 -17.76 -23.77
CA ASP A 38 -9.10 -18.33 -22.64
C ASP A 38 -8.87 -17.28 -21.53
N ALA A 39 -8.58 -16.04 -21.91
CA ALA A 39 -8.44 -14.92 -20.98
C ALA A 39 -9.74 -14.69 -20.19
N LEU A 40 -10.89 -14.65 -20.86
CA LEU A 40 -12.19 -14.50 -20.19
C LEU A 40 -12.52 -15.69 -19.27
N ARG A 41 -12.18 -16.92 -19.68
CA ARG A 41 -12.35 -18.11 -18.86
C ARG A 41 -11.49 -18.06 -17.60
N ILE A 42 -10.25 -17.60 -17.71
CA ILE A 42 -9.35 -17.38 -16.57
C ILE A 42 -9.93 -16.30 -15.66
N VAL A 43 -10.46 -15.21 -16.21
CA VAL A 43 -11.05 -14.13 -15.43
C VAL A 43 -12.22 -14.63 -14.56
N ASP A 44 -13.09 -15.47 -15.11
CA ASP A 44 -14.27 -16.01 -14.41
C ASP A 44 -13.92 -17.02 -13.32
N ARG A 45 -12.86 -17.81 -13.51
CA ARG A 45 -12.50 -18.93 -12.61
C ARG A 45 -11.38 -18.63 -11.63
N GLU A 46 -10.42 -17.83 -12.07
CA GLU A 46 -9.15 -17.61 -11.38
C GLU A 46 -9.05 -16.18 -10.82
N TYR A 47 -10.07 -15.33 -10.99
CA TYR A 47 -10.17 -14.01 -10.37
C TYR A 47 -8.86 -13.20 -10.35
N PRO A 48 -8.26 -12.90 -11.52
CA PRO A 48 -7.02 -12.14 -11.59
C PRO A 48 -7.18 -10.77 -10.93
N ASP A 49 -6.13 -10.35 -10.21
CA ASP A 49 -6.05 -9.03 -9.59
C ASP A 49 -5.63 -7.95 -10.58
N ILE A 50 -4.73 -8.31 -11.50
CA ILE A 50 -4.12 -7.41 -12.48
C ILE A 50 -4.05 -8.13 -13.82
N ALA A 51 -4.14 -7.40 -14.92
CA ALA A 51 -3.88 -7.90 -16.25
C ALA A 51 -2.64 -7.24 -16.87
N ILE A 52 -1.87 -8.01 -17.62
CA ILE A 52 -0.86 -7.52 -18.55
C ILE A 52 -1.33 -7.90 -19.95
N VAL A 53 -1.55 -6.90 -20.79
CA VAL A 53 -2.04 -7.05 -22.16
C VAL A 53 -0.97 -6.54 -23.11
N ASN A 54 -0.45 -7.42 -23.96
CA ASN A 54 0.48 -7.01 -25.01
C ASN A 54 -0.29 -6.34 -26.16
N ALA A 55 0.04 -5.07 -26.47
CA ALA A 55 -0.64 -4.29 -27.51
C ALA A 55 -0.40 -4.81 -28.93
N THR A 56 0.64 -5.62 -29.15
CA THR A 56 0.94 -6.21 -30.46
C THR A 56 -0.04 -7.31 -30.86
N THR A 57 -0.97 -7.70 -29.98
CA THR A 57 -2.01 -8.73 -30.22
C THR A 57 -3.19 -8.25 -31.09
N GLY A 58 -3.06 -7.09 -31.74
CA GLY A 58 -4.05 -6.58 -32.69
C GLY A 58 -5.37 -6.12 -32.04
N ASP A 59 -6.47 -6.28 -32.77
CA ASP A 59 -7.80 -5.80 -32.34
C ASP A 59 -8.32 -6.52 -31.08
N ASP A 60 -7.90 -7.78 -30.85
CA ASP A 60 -8.31 -8.56 -29.68
C ASP A 60 -7.75 -7.98 -28.36
N ALA A 61 -6.55 -7.38 -28.37
CA ALA A 61 -6.02 -6.64 -27.21
C ALA A 61 -6.94 -5.49 -26.79
N GLY A 62 -7.42 -4.74 -27.78
CA GLY A 62 -8.29 -3.59 -27.57
C GLY A 62 -9.64 -4.03 -27.01
N ARG A 63 -10.19 -5.10 -27.56
CA ARG A 63 -11.44 -5.69 -27.09
C ARG A 63 -11.33 -6.25 -25.68
N LEU A 64 -10.31 -7.06 -25.41
CA LEU A 64 -10.06 -7.60 -24.06
C LEU A 64 -9.91 -6.49 -23.04
N ARG A 65 -9.17 -5.42 -23.34
CA ARG A 65 -9.05 -4.26 -22.45
C ARG A 65 -10.41 -3.65 -22.09
N GLN A 66 -11.28 -3.43 -23.08
CA GLN A 66 -12.61 -2.87 -22.84
C GLN A 66 -13.49 -3.80 -22.01
N GLU A 67 -13.43 -5.11 -22.28
CA GLU A 67 -14.16 -6.11 -21.51
C GLU A 67 -13.63 -6.15 -20.06
N LEU A 68 -12.31 -6.17 -19.84
CA LEU A 68 -11.68 -6.14 -18.52
C LEU A 68 -12.10 -4.90 -17.71
N LEU A 69 -12.17 -3.73 -18.36
CA LEU A 69 -12.61 -2.47 -17.75
C LEU A 69 -14.10 -2.52 -17.32
N ALA A 70 -14.93 -3.25 -18.06
CA ALA A 70 -16.37 -3.32 -17.84
C ALA A 70 -16.83 -4.38 -16.83
N LEU A 71 -15.95 -5.29 -16.40
CA LEU A 71 -16.31 -6.45 -15.57
C LEU A 71 -16.82 -6.10 -14.16
N ARG A 72 -16.39 -4.98 -13.59
CA ARG A 72 -16.71 -4.63 -12.21
C ARG A 72 -17.46 -3.28 -12.15
N PRO A 73 -18.58 -3.19 -11.40
CA PRO A 73 -19.30 -1.93 -11.18
C PRO A 73 -18.44 -0.81 -10.57
N GLU A 74 -17.32 -1.21 -9.94
CA GLU A 74 -16.44 -0.40 -9.08
C GLU A 74 -15.06 -0.13 -9.72
N GLY A 75 -14.92 -0.43 -11.02
CA GLY A 75 -13.67 -0.33 -11.77
C GLY A 75 -13.13 -1.71 -12.09
N GLY A 76 -12.97 -1.97 -13.40
CA GLY A 76 -12.50 -3.26 -13.92
C GLY A 76 -11.10 -3.67 -13.45
N ILE A 77 -10.59 -4.77 -13.99
CA ILE A 77 -9.26 -5.28 -13.62
C ILE A 77 -8.19 -4.29 -14.09
N PRO A 78 -7.36 -3.74 -13.18
CA PRO A 78 -6.26 -2.87 -13.56
C PRO A 78 -5.37 -3.55 -14.59
N THR A 79 -5.06 -2.86 -15.68
CA THR A 79 -4.42 -3.43 -16.86
C THR A 79 -3.16 -2.65 -17.23
N ILE A 80 -2.02 -3.34 -17.33
CA ILE A 80 -0.80 -2.81 -17.92
C ILE A 80 -0.75 -3.21 -19.39
N VAL A 81 -0.77 -2.23 -20.28
CA VAL A 81 -0.64 -2.42 -21.72
C VAL A 81 0.83 -2.26 -22.12
N ILE A 82 1.43 -3.34 -22.61
CA ILE A 82 2.84 -3.38 -23.04
C ILE A 82 2.94 -3.11 -24.55
N GLY A 83 3.88 -2.26 -24.95
CA GLY A 83 4.26 -2.11 -26.36
C GLY A 83 3.35 -1.21 -27.19
N ALA A 84 2.31 -0.61 -26.59
CA ALA A 84 1.56 0.45 -27.24
C ALA A 84 2.39 1.74 -27.27
N GLY A 85 2.79 2.17 -28.47
CA GLY A 85 3.11 3.57 -28.71
C GLY A 85 1.81 4.34 -28.63
N ALA A 86 1.40 4.79 -27.44
CA ALA A 86 0.09 5.41 -27.24
C ALA A 86 -0.03 6.68 -28.09
N GLU A 87 -0.80 6.65 -29.18
CA GLU A 87 -1.20 7.88 -29.89
C GLU A 87 -2.18 8.72 -29.03
N THR A 88 -2.92 8.08 -28.11
CA THR A 88 -3.62 8.75 -26.99
C THR A 88 -3.80 7.78 -25.83
N PRO A 89 -3.11 7.95 -24.68
CA PRO A 89 -3.42 7.22 -23.47
C PRO A 89 -4.90 7.44 -23.11
N GLU A 90 -5.66 6.38 -22.88
CA GLU A 90 -6.98 6.52 -22.28
C GLU A 90 -6.82 7.19 -20.90
N ASP A 91 -7.55 8.28 -20.64
CA ASP A 91 -7.51 8.94 -19.34
C ASP A 91 -8.33 8.17 -18.31
N ASN A 92 -7.87 6.97 -17.96
CA ASN A 92 -8.46 6.15 -16.90
C ASN A 92 -7.37 5.62 -15.96
N LEU A 93 -7.65 5.60 -14.65
CA LEU A 93 -6.70 5.16 -13.62
C LEU A 93 -6.41 3.65 -13.67
N GLN A 94 -7.25 2.89 -14.38
CA GLN A 94 -7.21 1.44 -14.42
C GLN A 94 -6.31 0.92 -15.55
N THR A 95 -5.89 1.76 -16.50
CA THR A 95 -5.03 1.35 -17.62
C THR A 95 -3.71 2.08 -17.56
N GLU A 96 -2.61 1.34 -17.43
CA GLU A 96 -1.26 1.88 -17.55
C GLU A 96 -0.63 1.48 -18.87
N TYR A 97 0.14 2.39 -19.47
CA TYR A 97 0.91 2.11 -20.67
C TYR A 97 2.40 2.01 -20.34
N LEU A 98 2.96 0.85 -20.70
CA LEU A 98 4.38 0.53 -20.59
C LEU A 98 4.99 0.41 -22.00
N PRO A 99 5.71 1.45 -22.48
CA PRO A 99 6.33 1.40 -23.79
C PRO A 99 7.42 0.33 -23.84
N ALA A 100 7.60 -0.32 -24.99
CA ALA A 100 8.72 -1.23 -25.23
C ALA A 100 9.88 -0.48 -25.93
N PRO A 101 11.16 -0.76 -25.60
CA PRO A 101 11.60 -1.68 -24.54
C PRO A 101 11.40 -1.08 -23.13
N PHE A 102 11.15 -1.95 -22.15
CA PHE A 102 11.03 -1.58 -20.72
C PHE A 102 11.95 -2.43 -19.87
N ARG A 103 12.16 -2.01 -18.62
CA ARG A 103 12.94 -2.75 -17.62
C ARG A 103 12.03 -3.65 -16.79
N ASP A 104 12.50 -4.85 -16.47
CA ASP A 104 11.76 -5.76 -15.58
C ASP A 104 11.44 -5.07 -14.25
N ALA A 105 12.40 -4.34 -13.67
CA ALA A 105 12.21 -3.59 -12.42
C ALA A 105 11.12 -2.51 -12.52
N GLU A 106 10.96 -1.86 -13.67
CA GLU A 106 9.88 -0.89 -13.91
C GLU A 106 8.52 -1.59 -13.91
N LEU A 107 8.39 -2.70 -14.65
CA LEU A 107 7.15 -3.49 -14.69
C LEU A 107 6.75 -3.96 -13.28
N PHE A 108 7.69 -4.52 -12.52
CA PHE A 108 7.41 -5.02 -11.18
C PHE A 108 7.06 -3.90 -10.19
N SER A 109 7.66 -2.72 -10.31
CA SER A 109 7.25 -1.56 -9.50
C SER A 109 5.80 -1.17 -9.77
N ARG A 110 5.39 -1.09 -11.05
CA ARG A 110 3.99 -0.80 -11.43
C ARG A 110 3.02 -1.87 -10.92
N LEU A 111 3.36 -3.14 -11.06
CA LEU A 111 2.55 -4.25 -10.54
C LEU A 111 2.37 -4.17 -9.02
N GLN A 112 3.42 -3.84 -8.27
CA GLN A 112 3.33 -3.67 -6.82
C GLN A 112 2.41 -2.50 -6.43
N VAL A 113 2.46 -1.38 -7.17
CA VAL A 113 1.57 -0.24 -6.96
C VAL A 113 0.12 -0.66 -7.23
N LEU A 114 -0.16 -1.30 -8.37
CA LEU A 114 -1.51 -1.74 -8.72
C LEU A 114 -2.07 -2.79 -7.76
N SER A 115 -1.28 -3.79 -7.35
CA SER A 115 -1.70 -4.81 -6.38
C SER A 115 -2.15 -4.16 -5.07
N ARG A 116 -1.41 -3.16 -4.57
CA ARG A 116 -1.82 -2.41 -3.36
C ARG A 116 -3.13 -1.64 -3.57
N LEU A 117 -3.35 -1.08 -4.76
CA LEU A 117 -4.60 -0.37 -5.04
C LEU A 117 -5.78 -1.34 -5.03
N VAL A 118 -5.62 -2.54 -5.60
CA VAL A 118 -6.63 -3.60 -5.60
C VAL A 118 -6.96 -4.04 -4.17
N THR A 119 -5.94 -4.23 -3.33
CA THR A 119 -6.13 -4.58 -1.91
C THR A 119 -6.84 -3.47 -1.15
N MET A 120 -6.50 -2.20 -1.40
CA MET A 120 -7.20 -1.06 -0.81
C MET A 120 -8.66 -0.93 -1.27
N GLN A 121 -9.01 -1.32 -2.50
CA GLN A 121 -10.41 -1.31 -2.96
C GLN A 121 -11.18 -2.46 -2.32
N ALA A 122 -10.65 -3.69 -2.38
CA ALA A 122 -11.31 -4.86 -1.80
C ALA A 122 -11.61 -4.69 -0.31
N GLU A 123 -10.67 -4.12 0.45
CA GLU A 123 -10.86 -3.84 1.87
C GLU A 123 -11.92 -2.77 2.12
N LEU A 124 -12.17 -1.86 1.17
CA LEU A 124 -13.15 -0.78 1.32
C LEU A 124 -14.56 -1.36 1.19
N ASP A 125 -14.74 -2.18 0.17
CA ASP A 125 -15.97 -2.94 -0.08
C ASP A 125 -16.30 -3.79 1.17
N LEU A 126 -15.33 -4.56 1.65
CA LEU A 126 -15.51 -5.47 2.79
C LEU A 126 -15.84 -4.73 4.08
N ARG A 127 -15.18 -3.59 4.34
CA ARG A 127 -15.48 -2.73 5.49
C ARG A 127 -16.84 -2.09 5.38
N SER A 128 -17.26 -1.66 4.19
CA SER A 128 -18.60 -1.11 3.97
C SER A 128 -19.66 -2.14 4.36
N GLU A 129 -19.59 -3.35 3.80
CA GLU A 129 -20.54 -4.42 4.14
C GLU A 129 -20.50 -4.81 5.62
N THR A 130 -19.32 -4.75 6.26
CA THR A 130 -19.19 -5.04 7.69
C THR A 130 -19.86 -3.94 8.52
N SER A 131 -19.66 -2.67 8.13
CA SER A 131 -20.16 -1.50 8.85
C SER A 131 -21.69 -1.37 8.75
N GLU A 132 -22.28 -1.78 7.64
CA GLU A 132 -23.75 -1.87 7.49
C GLU A 132 -24.40 -2.76 8.55
N LEU A 133 -23.75 -3.85 8.96
CA LEU A 133 -24.23 -4.73 10.04
C LEU A 133 -24.30 -4.03 11.40
N TYR A 134 -23.52 -2.95 11.57
CA TYR A 134 -23.52 -2.10 12.75
C TYR A 134 -24.39 -0.84 12.58
N GLY A 135 -25.17 -0.75 11.50
CA GLY A 135 -26.04 0.38 11.20
C GLY A 135 -25.27 1.65 10.83
N VAL A 136 -24.02 1.51 10.38
CA VAL A 136 -23.18 2.62 9.91
C VAL A 136 -23.22 2.61 8.38
N ASP A 137 -23.68 3.72 7.81
CA ASP A 137 -23.57 3.96 6.36
C ASP A 137 -22.10 4.28 6.04
N ALA A 138 -21.47 3.40 5.26
CA ALA A 138 -20.07 3.49 4.89
C ALA A 138 -19.95 3.33 3.38
N PRO A 139 -19.30 4.27 2.66
CA PRO A 139 -19.15 4.15 1.22
C PRO A 139 -18.34 2.90 0.87
N ALA A 140 -18.89 2.04 0.00
CA ALA A 140 -18.17 0.92 -0.60
C ALA A 140 -17.19 1.38 -1.69
N HIS A 141 -17.54 2.46 -2.39
CA HIS A 141 -16.80 2.91 -3.55
C HIS A 141 -16.39 4.38 -3.48
N VAL A 142 -15.21 4.67 -4.01
CA VAL A 142 -14.71 6.03 -4.20
C VAL A 142 -14.52 6.28 -5.69
N ALA A 143 -15.08 7.38 -6.20
CA ALA A 143 -14.84 7.75 -7.59
C ALA A 143 -13.39 8.24 -7.77
N PRO A 144 -12.72 7.87 -8.88
CA PRO A 144 -11.44 8.45 -9.26
C PRO A 144 -11.48 9.99 -9.27
N PRO A 145 -10.41 10.66 -8.81
CA PRO A 145 -10.33 12.11 -8.87
C PRO A 145 -10.38 12.58 -10.33
N SER A 146 -11.25 13.57 -10.60
CA SER A 146 -11.44 14.13 -11.95
C SER A 146 -10.36 15.12 -12.37
N THR A 147 -9.50 15.58 -11.44
CA THR A 147 -8.45 16.56 -11.74
C THR A 147 -7.20 16.40 -10.86
N VAL A 148 -6.06 16.72 -11.46
CA VAL A 148 -4.75 16.84 -10.80
C VAL A 148 -4.38 18.29 -10.47
N ALA A 149 -5.24 19.24 -10.82
CA ALA A 149 -4.97 20.66 -10.60
C ALA A 149 -4.71 20.96 -9.11
N GLY A 150 -3.77 21.87 -8.86
CA GLY A 150 -3.41 22.31 -7.52
C GLY A 150 -2.64 21.26 -6.71
N ALA A 151 -2.09 20.22 -7.36
CA ALA A 151 -1.24 19.27 -6.67
C ALA A 151 0.03 19.92 -6.12
N ARG A 152 0.57 19.37 -5.05
CA ARG A 152 1.79 19.82 -4.39
C ARG A 152 2.88 18.78 -4.58
N ILE A 153 3.97 19.18 -5.20
CA ILE A 153 5.11 18.29 -5.48
C ILE A 153 6.31 18.76 -4.68
N LEU A 154 6.96 17.83 -3.97
CA LEU A 154 8.24 18.09 -3.34
C LEU A 154 9.37 17.71 -4.29
N VAL A 155 10.29 18.63 -4.55
CA VAL A 155 11.43 18.43 -5.45
C VAL A 155 12.71 18.37 -4.63
N ILE A 156 13.43 17.26 -4.73
CA ILE A 156 14.75 17.04 -4.12
C ILE A 156 15.79 17.24 -5.21
N CYS A 157 16.48 18.39 -5.21
CA CYS A 157 17.46 18.72 -6.24
C CYS A 157 18.41 19.81 -5.73
N LYS A 158 19.73 19.65 -5.90
CA LYS A 158 20.72 20.69 -5.56
C LYS A 158 20.95 21.71 -6.67
N ASN A 159 20.81 21.30 -7.92
CA ASN A 159 21.11 22.15 -9.07
C ASN A 159 19.97 23.14 -9.37
N ALA A 160 20.25 24.44 -9.23
CA ALA A 160 19.26 25.50 -9.39
C ALA A 160 18.69 25.64 -10.82
N ASP A 161 19.44 25.26 -11.86
CA ASP A 161 18.96 25.27 -13.25
C ASP A 161 17.96 24.12 -13.49
N LEU A 162 18.27 22.93 -12.97
CA LEU A 162 17.36 21.78 -13.01
C LEU A 162 16.10 22.03 -12.19
N GLN A 163 16.22 22.59 -10.98
CA GLN A 163 15.05 23.02 -10.17
C GLN A 163 14.11 23.92 -10.98
N ARG A 164 14.64 24.96 -11.64
CA ARG A 164 13.84 25.88 -12.48
C ARG A 164 13.18 25.17 -13.66
N SER A 165 13.89 24.21 -14.26
CA SER A 165 13.39 23.44 -15.40
C SER A 165 12.25 22.50 -14.99
N ILE A 166 12.43 21.77 -13.89
CA ILE A 166 11.41 20.89 -13.30
C ILE A 166 10.18 21.71 -12.87
N ALA A 167 10.38 22.84 -12.18
CA ALA A 167 9.29 23.71 -11.76
C ALA A 167 8.45 24.21 -12.95
N LYS A 168 9.10 24.55 -14.07
CA LYS A 168 8.40 24.97 -15.30
C LYS A 168 7.55 23.85 -15.91
N ILE A 169 8.01 22.60 -15.83
CA ILE A 169 7.28 21.41 -16.33
C ILE A 169 6.07 21.09 -15.45
N ILE A 170 6.18 21.32 -14.14
CA ILE A 170 5.15 21.04 -13.12
C ILE A 170 4.09 22.15 -13.06
N ALA A 171 4.48 23.41 -13.26
CA ALA A 171 3.64 24.60 -13.11
C ALA A 171 2.26 24.56 -13.81
N PRO A 172 2.05 23.89 -14.97
CA PRO A 172 0.73 23.82 -15.59
C PRO A 172 -0.34 23.10 -14.75
N PHE A 173 0.03 22.24 -13.80
CA PHE A 173 -0.93 21.45 -13.03
C PHE A 173 -0.69 21.45 -11.51
N ALA A 174 0.50 21.85 -11.05
CA ALA A 174 0.89 21.73 -9.65
C ALA A 174 1.83 22.85 -9.19
N THR A 175 1.96 23.00 -7.87
CA THR A 175 2.99 23.82 -7.21
C THR A 175 4.15 22.92 -6.76
N SER A 176 5.35 23.48 -6.70
CA SER A 176 6.55 22.75 -6.29
C SER A 176 7.27 23.45 -5.13
N ASP A 177 7.57 22.68 -4.08
CA ASP A 177 8.49 23.10 -3.02
C ASP A 177 9.84 22.39 -3.24
N ASN A 178 10.96 23.08 -3.00
CA ASN A 178 12.29 22.48 -3.18
C ASN A 178 12.95 22.17 -1.82
N VAL A 179 13.78 21.13 -1.82
CA VAL A 179 14.76 20.77 -0.78
C VAL A 179 16.03 20.25 -1.47
N GLU A 180 17.17 20.41 -0.81
CA GLU A 180 18.47 19.98 -1.36
C GLU A 180 18.90 18.60 -0.84
N ASP A 181 18.43 18.23 0.36
CA ASP A 181 18.79 17.01 1.06
C ASP A 181 17.55 16.08 1.22
N PRO A 182 17.67 14.78 0.87
CA PRO A 182 16.62 13.80 1.14
C PRO A 182 16.20 13.69 2.63
N PHE A 183 17.08 13.99 3.59
CA PHE A 183 16.73 13.97 5.01
C PHE A 183 15.74 15.08 5.38
N ASP A 184 15.95 16.30 4.87
CA ASP A 184 15.04 17.44 5.06
C ASP A 184 13.68 17.18 4.40
N ALA A 185 13.66 16.38 3.32
CA ALA A 185 12.45 16.01 2.62
C ALA A 185 11.48 15.23 3.52
N ILE A 186 11.97 14.32 4.36
CA ILE A 186 11.13 13.53 5.28
C ILE A 186 10.40 14.45 6.27
N GLU A 187 11.11 15.38 6.89
CA GLU A 187 10.51 16.32 7.85
C GLU A 187 9.38 17.12 7.18
N LYS A 188 9.63 17.62 5.97
CA LYS A 188 8.65 18.41 5.21
C LYS A 188 7.42 17.61 4.80
N LEU A 189 7.62 16.35 4.39
CA LEU A 189 6.52 15.42 4.05
C LEU A 189 5.63 15.10 5.26
N LEU A 190 6.17 15.15 6.48
CA LEU A 190 5.41 14.93 7.70
C LEU A 190 4.68 16.19 8.19
N GLN A 191 5.16 17.39 7.83
CA GLN A 191 4.59 18.67 8.25
C GLN A 191 3.48 19.18 7.32
N ALA A 192 3.48 18.77 6.05
CA ALA A 192 2.55 19.28 5.05
C ALA A 192 2.12 18.20 4.04
N PRO A 193 0.89 18.30 3.48
CA PRO A 193 0.44 17.36 2.46
C PRO A 193 1.15 17.62 1.13
N PHE A 194 1.68 16.54 0.55
CA PHE A 194 2.22 16.48 -0.81
C PHE A 194 1.54 15.33 -1.57
N ASP A 195 1.41 15.48 -2.88
CA ASP A 195 0.83 14.47 -3.77
C ASP A 195 1.91 13.60 -4.44
N ALA A 196 3.14 14.10 -4.56
CA ALA A 196 4.26 13.35 -5.13
C ALA A 196 5.61 13.97 -4.72
N VAL A 197 6.66 13.17 -4.87
CA VAL A 197 8.05 13.59 -4.75
C VAL A 197 8.77 13.38 -6.09
N VAL A 198 9.55 14.36 -6.51
CA VAL A 198 10.51 14.26 -7.62
C VAL A 198 11.90 14.38 -7.02
N ALA A 199 12.77 13.40 -7.26
CA ALA A 199 14.14 13.48 -6.81
C ALA A 199 15.10 13.38 -7.97
N VAL A 200 16.09 14.27 -8.01
CA VAL A 200 17.16 14.25 -9.01
C VAL A 200 18.35 13.51 -8.42
N ARG A 201 18.68 12.37 -9.01
CA ARG A 201 19.87 11.58 -8.67
C ARG A 201 21.03 12.04 -9.54
N THR A 202 21.94 12.79 -8.93
CA THR A 202 23.27 13.11 -9.46
C THR A 202 24.33 12.71 -8.44
N ASP A 203 25.60 12.75 -8.81
CA ASP A 203 26.73 12.55 -7.89
C ASP A 203 26.71 13.50 -6.67
N GLU A 204 25.93 14.58 -6.73
CA GLU A 204 25.82 15.57 -5.67
C GLU A 204 24.77 15.21 -4.60
N VAL A 205 23.88 14.24 -4.87
CA VAL A 205 22.76 13.88 -3.97
C VAL A 205 22.95 12.46 -3.44
N ASP A 206 23.62 12.37 -2.28
CA ASP A 206 23.79 11.12 -1.55
C ASP A 206 22.50 10.68 -0.82
N GLY A 207 22.39 9.38 -0.53
CA GLY A 207 21.35 8.85 0.35
C GLY A 207 19.96 8.70 -0.25
N LEU A 208 19.76 8.97 -1.55
CA LEU A 208 18.43 8.90 -2.17
C LEU A 208 17.80 7.50 -2.10
N LEU A 209 18.60 6.44 -2.27
CA LEU A 209 18.09 5.06 -2.13
C LEU A 209 17.65 4.75 -0.70
N ASP A 210 18.37 5.26 0.30
CA ASP A 210 17.98 5.08 1.70
C ASP A 210 16.74 5.90 2.03
N PHE A 211 16.60 7.11 1.48
CA PHE A 211 15.37 7.89 1.54
C PHE A 211 14.17 7.12 0.97
N CYS A 212 14.32 6.45 -0.18
CA CYS A 212 13.28 5.60 -0.74
C CYS A 212 12.84 4.52 0.27
N ARG A 213 13.82 3.81 0.85
CA ARG A 213 13.56 2.77 1.86
C ARG A 213 12.88 3.34 3.10
N VAL A 214 13.26 4.52 3.55
CA VAL A 214 12.63 5.21 4.70
C VAL A 214 11.16 5.52 4.38
N LEU A 215 10.85 6.08 3.21
CA LEU A 215 9.46 6.29 2.78
C LEU A 215 8.68 4.98 2.80
N ARG A 216 9.25 3.90 2.23
CA ARG A 216 8.63 2.57 2.17
C ARG A 216 8.59 1.83 3.51
N ASN A 217 9.19 2.37 4.57
CA ASN A 217 9.09 1.82 5.93
C ASN A 217 8.23 2.71 6.85
N HIS A 218 7.74 3.85 6.36
CA HIS A 218 6.94 4.78 7.13
C HIS A 218 5.44 4.61 6.83
N ALA A 219 4.61 4.37 7.85
CA ALA A 219 3.19 4.03 7.67
C ALA A 219 2.41 5.07 6.84
N ASN A 220 2.65 6.36 7.07
CA ASN A 220 1.94 7.44 6.36
C ASN A 220 2.55 7.82 5.00
N LEU A 221 3.80 7.42 4.74
CA LEU A 221 4.52 7.80 3.52
C LEU A 221 4.77 6.60 2.59
N PHE A 222 4.38 5.40 3.02
CA PHE A 222 4.56 4.15 2.30
C PHE A 222 4.11 4.22 0.85
N ASN A 223 2.98 4.88 0.62
CA ASN A 223 2.34 5.04 -0.69
C ASN A 223 2.73 6.34 -1.41
N MET A 224 3.57 7.21 -0.81
CA MET A 224 3.98 8.47 -1.42
C MET A 224 4.66 8.20 -2.77
N PRO A 225 4.14 8.73 -3.89
CA PRO A 225 4.78 8.56 -5.18
C PRO A 225 6.15 9.23 -5.20
N LEU A 226 7.15 8.50 -5.71
CA LEU A 226 8.50 9.01 -5.86
C LEU A 226 8.99 8.77 -7.29
N ALA A 227 9.08 9.83 -8.08
CA ALA A 227 9.71 9.80 -9.39
C ALA A 227 11.18 10.22 -9.26
N ILE A 228 12.09 9.41 -9.80
CA ILE A 228 13.52 9.71 -9.80
C ILE A 228 13.94 10.12 -11.21
N LEU A 229 14.63 11.25 -11.32
CA LEU A 229 15.33 11.67 -12.51
C LEU A 229 16.80 11.30 -12.35
N SER A 230 17.34 10.41 -13.19
CA SER A 230 18.74 9.98 -13.13
C SER A 230 19.44 10.12 -14.48
N ASP A 231 20.77 10.23 -14.46
CA ASP A 231 21.58 10.22 -15.68
C ASP A 231 21.57 8.82 -16.33
N SER A 232 21.41 8.83 -17.65
CA SER A 232 21.39 7.71 -18.59
C SER A 232 22.52 6.69 -18.46
N ASN A 233 23.67 7.11 -17.94
CA ASN A 233 24.91 6.33 -18.02
C ASN A 233 25.00 5.13 -17.05
N ASP A 234 24.08 5.02 -16.09
CA ASP A 234 24.08 3.91 -15.13
C ASP A 234 22.76 3.11 -15.15
N THR A 235 22.71 2.13 -16.04
CA THR A 235 21.56 1.21 -16.10
C THR A 235 21.32 0.43 -14.82
N ALA A 236 22.35 0.14 -14.00
CA ALA A 236 22.18 -0.53 -12.72
C ALA A 236 21.59 0.42 -11.66
N ALA A 237 21.85 1.73 -11.77
CA ALA A 237 21.24 2.73 -10.91
C ALA A 237 19.72 2.79 -11.02
N HIS A 238 19.15 2.57 -12.22
CA HIS A 238 17.70 2.56 -12.42
C HIS A 238 17.04 1.37 -11.71
N ASP A 239 17.60 0.17 -11.88
CA ASP A 239 17.05 -1.03 -11.26
C ASP A 239 17.13 -0.93 -9.73
N GLN A 240 18.26 -0.44 -9.20
CA GLN A 240 18.41 -0.17 -7.76
C GLN A 240 17.39 0.85 -7.23
N ALA A 241 17.04 1.86 -8.02
CA ALA A 241 16.04 2.85 -7.63
C ALA A 241 14.64 2.23 -7.50
N TYR A 242 14.23 1.40 -8.46
CA TYR A 242 12.99 0.64 -8.37
C TYR A 242 13.00 -0.35 -7.20
N GLU A 243 14.09 -1.09 -7.00
CA GLU A 243 14.26 -2.02 -5.87
C GLU A 243 14.20 -1.30 -4.51
N ALA A 244 14.73 -0.07 -4.42
CA ALA A 244 14.62 0.76 -3.23
C ALA A 244 13.21 1.33 -3.01
N GLY A 245 12.35 1.26 -4.03
CA GLY A 245 10.94 1.58 -3.96
C GLY A 245 10.52 2.82 -4.76
N ALA A 246 11.30 3.29 -5.72
CA ALA A 246 10.86 4.35 -6.64
C ALA A 246 9.58 3.94 -7.39
N SER A 247 8.67 4.89 -7.55
CA SER A 247 7.42 4.69 -8.32
C SER A 247 7.66 4.81 -9.81
N ASP A 248 8.59 5.69 -10.20
CA ASP A 248 9.02 5.85 -11.59
C ASP A 248 10.48 6.31 -11.64
N VAL A 249 11.19 5.97 -12.71
CA VAL A 249 12.57 6.39 -12.94
C VAL A 249 12.68 6.84 -14.39
N LEU A 250 13.05 8.09 -14.60
CA LEU A 250 13.14 8.72 -15.90
C LEU A 250 14.56 9.23 -16.14
N ASP A 251 14.96 9.14 -17.40
CA ASP A 251 16.21 9.70 -17.86
C ASP A 251 16.19 11.24 -17.87
N LEU A 252 17.18 11.84 -17.21
CA LEU A 252 17.28 13.30 -17.06
C LEU A 252 17.52 14.02 -18.41
N ASP A 253 18.16 13.38 -19.39
CA ASP A 253 18.51 14.05 -20.64
C ASP A 253 17.48 13.78 -21.75
N SER A 254 16.99 12.55 -21.82
CA SER A 254 16.15 12.09 -22.93
C SER A 254 14.66 12.01 -22.60
N GLU A 255 14.27 11.99 -21.31
CA GLU A 255 12.89 11.71 -20.90
C GLU A 255 12.23 12.80 -20.05
N MET A 256 12.87 13.95 -19.87
CA MET A 256 12.30 15.10 -19.16
C MET A 256 10.93 15.53 -19.66
N ALA A 257 10.65 15.39 -20.96
CA ALA A 257 9.35 15.70 -21.52
C ALA A 257 8.25 14.73 -21.03
N ARG A 258 8.60 13.52 -20.61
CA ARG A 258 7.67 12.52 -20.05
C ARG A 258 7.37 12.75 -18.57
N LEU A 259 8.14 13.59 -17.87
CA LEU A 259 7.96 13.86 -16.45
C LEU A 259 6.55 14.34 -16.13
N SER A 260 6.02 15.29 -16.91
CA SER A 260 4.68 15.85 -16.68
C SER A 260 3.56 14.78 -16.77
N PRO A 261 3.39 14.03 -17.87
CA PRO A 261 2.34 13.00 -17.94
C PRO A 261 2.53 11.89 -16.89
N ARG A 262 3.77 11.50 -16.58
CA ARG A 262 4.04 10.50 -15.53
C ARG A 262 3.64 11.01 -14.14
N LEU A 263 4.00 12.24 -13.79
CA LEU A 263 3.60 12.84 -12.52
C LEU A 263 2.09 13.02 -12.40
N GLN A 264 1.41 13.44 -13.46
CA GLN A 264 -0.05 13.55 -13.42
C GLN A 264 -0.70 12.19 -13.15
N HIS A 265 -0.22 11.12 -13.77
CA HIS A 265 -0.68 9.75 -13.48
C HIS A 265 -0.47 9.36 -12.01
N LEU A 266 0.76 9.55 -11.50
CA LEU A 266 1.10 9.26 -10.11
C LEU A 266 0.27 10.08 -9.11
N VAL A 267 0.02 11.36 -9.40
CA VAL A 267 -0.83 12.23 -8.58
C VAL A 267 -2.28 11.76 -8.59
N LYS A 268 -2.83 11.36 -9.76
CA LYS A 268 -4.19 10.80 -9.81
C LYS A 268 -4.29 9.54 -8.95
N GLN A 269 -3.32 8.64 -9.06
CA GLN A 269 -3.27 7.42 -8.24
C GLN A 269 -3.18 7.74 -6.75
N GLN A 270 -2.34 8.70 -6.36
CA GLN A 270 -2.18 9.09 -4.96
C GLN A 270 -3.45 9.72 -4.39
N ARG A 271 -4.08 10.63 -5.13
CA ARG A 271 -5.33 11.25 -4.71
C ARG A 271 -6.46 10.24 -4.60
N TYR A 272 -6.51 9.28 -5.53
CA TYR A 272 -7.51 8.21 -5.46
C TYR A 272 -7.33 7.37 -4.18
N ARG A 273 -6.09 6.99 -3.86
CA ARG A 273 -5.77 6.32 -2.59
C ARG A 273 -6.14 7.18 -1.38
N GLN A 274 -5.80 8.46 -1.39
CA GLN A 274 -6.13 9.38 -0.29
C GLN A 274 -7.64 9.46 -0.08
N SER A 275 -8.44 9.56 -1.15
CA SER A 275 -9.90 9.55 -1.05
C SER A 275 -10.44 8.25 -0.43
N MET A 276 -9.85 7.09 -0.77
CA MET A 276 -10.17 5.82 -0.07
C MET A 276 -9.79 5.88 1.42
N GLN A 277 -8.61 6.41 1.74
CA GLN A 277 -8.13 6.58 3.11
C GLN A 277 -9.02 7.51 3.94
N ASP A 278 -9.53 8.58 3.34
CA ASP A 278 -10.43 9.51 4.01
C ASP A 278 -11.76 8.83 4.33
N VAL A 279 -12.32 8.07 3.37
CA VAL A 279 -13.51 7.24 3.62
C VAL A 279 -13.27 6.21 4.74
N TYR A 280 -12.12 5.53 4.75
CA TYR A 280 -11.78 4.61 5.82
C TYR A 280 -11.72 5.27 7.20
N ARG A 281 -11.27 6.53 7.26
CA ARG A 281 -11.19 7.30 8.52
C ARG A 281 -12.57 7.76 8.98
N GLU A 282 -13.41 8.19 8.06
CA GLU A 282 -14.80 8.58 8.33
C GLU A 282 -15.64 7.39 8.80
N GLY A 283 -15.46 6.22 8.20
CA GLY A 283 -16.17 4.98 8.58
C GLY A 283 -15.89 4.45 9.99
N ARG A 284 -14.89 4.97 10.72
CA ARG A 284 -14.56 4.57 12.11
C ARG A 284 -15.59 5.04 13.17
N HIS A 285 -16.78 5.46 12.76
CA HIS A 285 -17.79 6.00 13.66
C HIS A 285 -18.36 4.99 14.68
N TYR A 286 -18.80 5.57 15.81
CA TYR A 286 -19.05 5.06 17.17
C TYR A 286 -19.67 3.67 17.40
N ALA A 287 -20.24 3.00 16.40
CA ALA A 287 -20.85 1.68 16.58
C ALA A 287 -19.84 0.52 16.49
N ALA A 288 -18.74 0.72 15.76
CA ALA A 288 -17.71 -0.30 15.50
C ALA A 288 -16.44 -0.17 16.34
N THR A 289 -16.20 1.03 16.90
CA THR A 289 -14.98 1.36 17.65
C THR A 289 -15.18 1.26 19.16
N GLU A 290 -14.11 0.87 19.86
CA GLU A 290 -14.08 0.81 21.32
C GLU A 290 -13.70 2.18 21.90
N SER A 291 -14.45 2.63 22.91
CA SER A 291 -14.43 4.03 23.38
C SER A 291 -13.14 4.44 24.10
N LEU A 292 -12.40 3.51 24.70
CA LEU A 292 -11.15 3.85 25.37
C LEU A 292 -10.05 4.15 24.37
N THR A 293 -9.85 3.28 23.37
CA THR A 293 -8.68 3.34 22.48
C THR A 293 -8.95 3.97 21.12
N GLY A 294 -10.22 4.05 20.71
CA GLY A 294 -10.61 4.50 19.37
C GLY A 294 -10.31 3.49 18.25
N LEU A 295 -9.77 2.31 18.59
CA LEU A 295 -9.57 1.20 17.66
C LEU A 295 -10.86 0.41 17.47
N PHE A 296 -10.88 -0.50 16.47
CA PHE A 296 -12.01 -1.41 16.29
C PHE A 296 -12.19 -2.31 17.52
N GLY A 297 -13.45 -2.53 17.92
CA GLY A 297 -13.77 -3.38 19.06
C GLY A 297 -13.74 -4.87 18.73
N HIS A 298 -13.71 -5.72 19.77
CA HIS A 298 -13.74 -7.17 19.66
C HIS A 298 -14.84 -7.73 18.74
N GLY A 299 -16.06 -7.16 18.84
CA GLY A 299 -17.19 -7.59 18.03
C GLY A 299 -16.94 -7.35 16.54
N TYR A 300 -16.53 -6.13 16.18
CA TYR A 300 -16.21 -5.77 14.80
C TYR A 300 -15.05 -6.61 14.26
N LEU A 301 -13.99 -6.80 15.05
CA LEU A 301 -12.86 -7.64 14.70
C LEU A 301 -13.29 -9.04 14.27
N HIS A 302 -14.14 -9.72 15.04
CA HIS A 302 -14.56 -11.09 14.69
C HIS A 302 -15.38 -11.14 13.41
N VAL A 303 -16.37 -10.25 13.27
CA VAL A 303 -17.24 -10.23 12.09
C VAL A 303 -16.42 -9.91 10.83
N HIS A 304 -15.57 -8.88 10.90
CA HIS A 304 -14.74 -8.46 9.79
C HIS A 304 -13.70 -9.53 9.43
N LEU A 305 -12.98 -10.07 10.42
CA LEU A 305 -11.98 -11.12 10.18
C LEU A 305 -12.60 -12.36 9.56
N GLN A 306 -13.80 -12.76 9.99
CA GLN A 306 -14.48 -13.91 9.40
C GLN A 306 -14.84 -13.68 7.92
N LYS A 307 -15.28 -12.48 7.56
CA LYS A 307 -15.49 -12.10 6.16
C LYS A 307 -14.18 -12.07 5.37
N GLN A 308 -13.12 -11.49 5.94
CA GLN A 308 -11.81 -11.42 5.30
C GLN A 308 -11.22 -12.80 5.04
N ILE A 309 -11.40 -13.74 5.96
CA ILE A 309 -10.99 -15.14 5.80
C ILE A 309 -11.71 -15.76 4.60
N ALA A 310 -13.05 -15.64 4.54
CA ALA A 310 -13.84 -16.19 3.45
C ALA A 310 -13.45 -15.58 2.09
N GLU A 311 -13.24 -14.26 2.04
CA GLU A 311 -12.76 -13.58 0.84
C GLU A 311 -11.37 -14.09 0.43
N SER A 312 -10.42 -14.12 1.38
CA SER A 312 -9.03 -14.52 1.12
C SER A 312 -8.95 -15.96 0.63
N GLN A 313 -9.73 -16.88 1.22
CA GLN A 313 -9.82 -18.26 0.75
C GLN A 313 -10.42 -18.34 -0.65
N SER A 314 -11.52 -17.63 -0.91
CA SER A 314 -12.17 -17.64 -2.23
C SER A 314 -11.30 -17.05 -3.35
N ARG A 315 -10.44 -16.09 -3.02
CA ARG A 315 -9.56 -15.38 -3.96
C ARG A 315 -8.11 -15.87 -3.92
N HIS A 316 -7.81 -16.89 -3.12
CA HIS A 316 -6.45 -17.41 -2.89
C HIS A 316 -5.43 -16.33 -2.46
N LYS A 317 -5.86 -15.41 -1.59
CA LYS A 317 -5.01 -14.34 -1.03
C LYS A 317 -4.43 -14.73 0.31
N ASP A 318 -3.25 -14.19 0.60
CA ASP A 318 -2.65 -14.30 1.92
C ASP A 318 -3.34 -13.38 2.92
N LEU A 319 -3.37 -13.82 4.18
CA LEU A 319 -3.87 -13.03 5.29
C LEU A 319 -3.02 -13.33 6.52
N ALA A 320 -2.46 -12.29 7.13
CA ALA A 320 -1.68 -12.42 8.36
C ALA A 320 -2.35 -11.69 9.51
N LEU A 321 -2.15 -12.22 10.73
CA LEU A 321 -2.65 -11.64 11.96
C LEU A 321 -1.52 -11.52 12.98
N GLY A 322 -1.38 -10.33 13.56
CA GLY A 322 -0.56 -10.07 14.73
C GLY A 322 -1.41 -9.98 15.99
N PHE A 323 -0.97 -10.63 17.06
CA PHE A 323 -1.58 -10.56 18.39
C PHE A 323 -0.61 -9.92 19.37
N PHE A 324 -1.09 -8.99 20.19
CA PHE A 324 -0.27 -8.24 21.14
C PHE A 324 -0.90 -8.24 22.53
N ASP A 325 -0.08 -8.36 23.57
CA ASP A 325 -0.48 -8.37 24.98
C ASP A 325 0.49 -7.51 25.80
N ILE A 326 -0.04 -6.51 26.52
CA ILE A 326 0.78 -5.67 27.41
C ILE A 326 1.10 -6.46 28.68
N ALA A 327 2.37 -6.69 28.95
CA ALA A 327 2.78 -7.43 30.14
C ALA A 327 2.45 -6.64 31.42
N ASP A 328 2.03 -7.36 32.46
CA ASP A 328 1.90 -6.87 33.84
C ASP A 328 0.94 -5.68 34.03
N MET A 329 -0.07 -5.52 33.16
CA MET A 329 -1.06 -4.44 33.26
C MET A 329 -1.83 -4.45 34.60
N THR A 330 -2.02 -5.62 35.21
CA THR A 330 -2.66 -5.72 36.54
C THR A 330 -1.77 -5.10 37.63
N ALA A 331 -0.46 -5.36 37.58
CA ALA A 331 0.50 -4.77 38.52
C ALA A 331 0.61 -3.25 38.31
N PHE A 332 0.66 -2.82 37.04
CA PHE A 332 0.64 -1.42 36.66
C PHE A 332 -0.58 -0.68 37.25
N ASN A 333 -1.78 -1.25 37.10
CA ASN A 333 -3.01 -0.67 37.65
C ASN A 333 -3.01 -0.64 39.18
N ALA A 334 -2.38 -1.61 39.84
CA ALA A 334 -2.24 -1.62 41.29
C ALA A 334 -1.31 -0.51 41.79
N GLU A 335 -0.27 -0.17 41.02
CA GLU A 335 0.71 0.85 41.36
C GLU A 335 0.24 2.27 41.04
N TYR A 336 -0.28 2.51 39.83
CA TYR A 336 -0.59 3.85 39.32
C TYR A 336 -2.10 4.16 39.26
N GLY A 337 -2.95 3.15 39.47
CA GLY A 337 -4.40 3.24 39.42
C GLY A 337 -4.98 3.06 38.01
N TYR A 338 -6.26 2.67 37.94
CA TYR A 338 -6.96 2.41 36.68
C TYR A 338 -7.01 3.61 35.72
N VAL A 339 -7.06 4.84 36.25
CA VAL A 339 -7.04 6.06 35.41
C VAL A 339 -5.72 6.16 34.63
N ALA A 340 -4.59 5.84 35.27
CA ALA A 340 -3.30 5.80 34.61
C ALA A 340 -3.26 4.67 33.58
N GLY A 341 -3.82 3.51 33.91
CA GLY A 341 -3.94 2.38 32.99
C GLY A 341 -4.76 2.68 31.74
N ASP A 342 -5.90 3.33 31.90
CA ASP A 342 -6.74 3.78 30.78
C ASP A 342 -6.01 4.79 29.90
N MET A 343 -5.22 5.69 30.51
CA MET A 343 -4.41 6.67 29.77
C MET A 343 -3.25 6.01 29.01
N LEU A 344 -2.65 4.96 29.57
CA LEU A 344 -1.65 4.14 28.90
C LEU A 344 -2.25 3.40 27.70
N LEU A 345 -3.42 2.76 27.88
CA LEU A 345 -4.11 2.05 26.82
C LEU A 345 -4.53 2.96 25.67
N ARG A 346 -4.97 4.20 25.97
CA ARG A 346 -5.24 5.25 24.97
C ARG A 346 -4.01 5.56 24.12
N GLN A 347 -2.86 5.79 24.76
CA GLN A 347 -1.62 6.13 24.05
C GLN A 347 -1.13 4.96 23.18
N ILE A 348 -1.19 3.74 23.70
CA ILE A 348 -0.82 2.53 22.95
C ILE A 348 -1.79 2.29 21.79
N GLY A 349 -3.10 2.47 22.00
CA GLY A 349 -4.10 2.38 20.93
C GLY A 349 -3.84 3.38 19.80
N SER A 350 -3.54 4.63 20.17
CA SER A 350 -3.12 5.67 19.22
C SER A 350 -1.85 5.27 18.45
N ALA A 351 -0.84 4.73 19.15
CA ALA A 351 0.38 4.25 18.52
C ALA A 351 0.12 3.12 17.52
N PHE A 352 -0.68 2.11 17.88
CA PHE A 352 -1.09 1.06 16.93
C PHE A 352 -1.76 1.64 15.69
N GLY A 353 -2.74 2.54 15.87
CA GLY A 353 -3.47 3.16 14.76
C GLY A 353 -2.59 4.01 13.84
N GLY A 354 -1.51 4.62 14.36
CA GLY A 354 -0.56 5.42 13.59
C GLY A 354 0.59 4.64 12.95
N LEU A 355 0.80 3.38 13.34
CA LEU A 355 1.92 2.56 12.86
C LEU A 355 1.54 1.53 11.79
N VAL A 356 0.24 1.37 11.52
CA VAL A 356 -0.34 0.49 10.51
C VAL A 356 -0.82 1.29 9.29
N ARG A 357 -1.07 0.58 8.19
CA ARG A 357 -1.61 1.16 6.95
C ARG A 357 -3.11 1.38 7.07
N ALA A 358 -3.71 2.03 6.07
CA ALA A 358 -5.15 2.30 6.09
C ALA A 358 -5.97 1.02 5.87
N GLU A 359 -5.47 0.14 5.02
CA GLU A 359 -6.03 -1.18 4.70
C GLU A 359 -5.83 -2.22 5.82
N ASP A 360 -4.91 -1.97 6.76
CA ASP A 360 -4.75 -2.83 7.94
C ASP A 360 -5.89 -2.58 8.95
N LEU A 361 -6.25 -3.60 9.74
CA LEU A 361 -7.27 -3.49 10.78
C LEU A 361 -6.64 -3.59 12.19
N PRO A 362 -6.32 -2.45 12.85
CA PRO A 362 -5.95 -2.43 14.24
C PRO A 362 -7.20 -2.49 15.13
N ALA A 363 -7.26 -3.47 16.04
CA ALA A 363 -8.39 -3.71 16.92
C ALA A 363 -7.96 -3.95 18.37
N ARG A 364 -8.79 -3.52 19.31
CA ARG A 364 -8.67 -3.92 20.72
C ARG A 364 -9.44 -5.22 20.92
N PHE A 365 -8.70 -6.31 21.13
CA PHE A 365 -9.28 -7.62 21.40
C PHE A 365 -9.99 -7.65 22.76
N GLY A 366 -9.42 -7.01 23.77
CA GLY A 366 -10.07 -6.85 25.08
C GLY A 366 -9.06 -6.72 26.22
N GLY A 367 -9.40 -5.95 27.25
CA GLY A 367 -8.48 -5.65 28.34
C GLY A 367 -7.22 -4.95 27.82
N ASP A 368 -6.08 -5.60 27.98
CA ASP A 368 -4.73 -5.20 27.58
C ASP A 368 -4.24 -5.84 26.25
N LYS A 369 -5.16 -6.48 25.51
CA LYS A 369 -4.83 -7.24 24.29
C LYS A 369 -5.30 -6.52 23.02
N PHE A 370 -4.47 -6.58 22.00
CA PHE A 370 -4.68 -5.96 20.70
C PHE A 370 -4.44 -6.96 19.56
N CYS A 371 -5.08 -6.72 18.43
CA CYS A 371 -4.89 -7.47 17.19
C CYS A 371 -4.65 -6.50 16.03
N ILE A 372 -3.84 -6.93 15.07
CA ILE A 372 -3.68 -6.25 13.78
C ILE A 372 -3.88 -7.30 12.70
N VAL A 373 -4.89 -7.11 11.86
CA VAL A 373 -5.11 -7.92 10.65
C VAL A 373 -4.44 -7.22 9.48
N LEU A 374 -3.66 -7.97 8.70
CA LEU A 374 -2.94 -7.51 7.50
C LEU A 374 -3.46 -8.27 6.28
N PRO A 375 -4.43 -7.69 5.54
CA PRO A 375 -4.92 -8.27 4.28
C PRO A 375 -3.81 -8.39 3.23
N ASP A 376 -3.92 -9.39 2.36
CA ASP A 376 -3.01 -9.63 1.23
C ASP A 376 -1.52 -9.59 1.62
N THR A 377 -1.21 -10.19 2.79
CA THR A 377 0.12 -10.16 3.37
C THR A 377 0.49 -11.54 3.91
N ASP A 378 1.56 -12.10 3.36
CA ASP A 378 2.15 -13.35 3.88
C ASP A 378 2.85 -13.15 5.24
N LEU A 379 3.11 -14.24 5.96
CA LEU A 379 3.73 -14.14 7.28
C LEU A 379 5.16 -13.57 7.23
N ALA A 380 5.88 -13.84 6.15
CA ALA A 380 7.25 -13.36 5.97
C ALA A 380 7.30 -11.83 5.86
N SER A 381 6.33 -11.22 5.17
CA SER A 381 6.18 -9.76 5.03
C SER A 381 5.52 -9.13 6.27
N ALA A 382 4.62 -9.84 6.94
CA ALA A 382 3.95 -9.37 8.15
C ALA A 382 4.89 -9.24 9.36
N ARG A 383 5.78 -10.22 9.56
CA ARG A 383 6.65 -10.30 10.75
C ARG A 383 7.51 -9.03 10.97
N PRO A 384 8.25 -8.51 9.98
CA PRO A 384 9.02 -7.27 10.17
C PRO A 384 8.15 -6.07 10.57
N VAL A 385 6.94 -5.97 10.01
CA VAL A 385 6.00 -4.89 10.34
C VAL A 385 5.53 -5.01 11.79
N LEU A 386 5.09 -6.20 12.21
CA LEU A 386 4.63 -6.46 13.58
C LEU A 386 5.75 -6.29 14.61
N GLN A 387 6.98 -6.72 14.28
CA GLN A 387 8.16 -6.51 15.11
C GLN A 387 8.54 -5.03 15.23
N ARG A 388 8.48 -4.27 14.13
CA ARG A 388 8.68 -2.81 14.15
C ARG A 388 7.68 -2.14 15.09
N ILE A 389 6.39 -2.49 14.98
CA ILE A 389 5.33 -1.95 15.85
C ILE A 389 5.63 -2.26 17.33
N ALA A 390 5.95 -3.52 17.64
CA ALA A 390 6.30 -3.92 18.99
C ALA A 390 7.56 -3.19 19.50
N GLY A 391 8.57 -3.04 18.66
CA GLY A 391 9.78 -2.28 18.96
C GLY A 391 9.47 -0.83 19.32
N VAL A 392 8.70 -0.13 18.49
CA VAL A 392 8.30 1.27 18.77
C VAL A 392 7.61 1.36 20.13
N ILE A 393 6.63 0.52 20.42
CA ILE A 393 5.90 0.54 21.70
C ILE A 393 6.83 0.22 22.88
N ASN A 394 7.69 -0.80 22.77
CA ASN A 394 8.62 -1.19 23.83
C ASN A 394 9.65 -0.11 24.18
N PHE A 395 10.05 0.71 23.20
CA PHE A 395 11.01 1.79 23.39
C PHE A 395 10.36 3.17 23.59
N THR A 396 9.04 3.25 23.57
CA THR A 396 8.30 4.49 23.86
C THR A 396 8.16 4.69 25.36
N GLU A 397 8.41 5.92 25.80
CA GLU A 397 8.14 6.37 27.16
C GLU A 397 6.76 7.02 27.22
N PHE A 398 5.88 6.45 28.03
CA PHE A 398 4.49 6.91 28.16
C PHE A 398 4.35 7.81 29.37
N ALA A 399 3.90 9.03 29.15
CA ALA A 399 3.52 9.90 30.26
C ALA A 399 2.15 9.43 30.79
N VAL A 400 2.05 9.10 32.07
CA VAL A 400 0.80 8.66 32.72
C VAL A 400 0.54 9.47 33.99
N THR A 401 -0.74 9.64 34.35
CA THR A 401 -1.09 10.26 35.64
C THR A 401 -0.56 9.43 36.80
N ASN A 402 -0.21 10.08 37.91
CA ASN A 402 0.34 9.46 39.13
C ASN A 402 1.71 8.78 38.99
N ALA A 403 2.32 8.78 37.81
CA ALA A 403 3.74 8.48 37.68
C ALA A 403 4.54 9.79 37.79
N GLY A 404 5.59 9.78 38.61
CA GLY A 404 6.52 10.93 38.73
C GLY A 404 7.43 11.11 37.51
N GLU A 405 7.58 10.04 36.71
CA GLU A 405 8.41 9.98 35.50
C GLU A 405 7.67 9.16 34.42
N PRO A 406 8.00 9.32 33.13
CA PRO A 406 7.46 8.48 32.07
C PRO A 406 7.72 6.98 32.31
N VAL A 407 6.74 6.15 31.99
CA VAL A 407 6.80 4.69 32.19
C VAL A 407 7.07 3.96 30.88
N LYS A 408 7.74 2.81 30.97
CA LYS A 408 7.90 1.87 29.85
C LYS A 408 7.04 0.65 30.08
N VAL A 409 6.55 0.07 28.99
CA VAL A 409 5.82 -1.20 29.02
C VAL A 409 6.53 -2.24 28.17
N ARG A 410 6.30 -3.51 28.48
CA ARG A 410 6.73 -4.61 27.63
C ARG A 410 5.52 -5.16 26.87
N LEU A 411 5.65 -5.24 25.57
CA LEU A 411 4.66 -5.82 24.67
C LEU A 411 5.10 -7.22 24.28
N LYS A 412 4.27 -8.20 24.62
CA LYS A 412 4.38 -9.57 24.10
C LYS A 412 3.65 -9.61 22.77
N ASN A 413 4.23 -10.23 21.75
CA ASN A 413 3.59 -10.34 20.44
C ASN A 413 3.79 -11.72 19.81
N GLY A 414 2.81 -12.14 19.03
CA GLY A 414 2.82 -13.36 18.23
C GLY A 414 2.12 -13.12 16.89
N SER A 415 2.39 -13.97 15.90
CA SER A 415 1.82 -13.82 14.56
C SER A 415 1.45 -15.17 13.93
N ALA A 416 0.46 -15.15 13.04
CA ALA A 416 0.05 -16.31 12.26
C ALA A 416 -0.41 -15.91 10.86
N GLN A 417 -0.25 -16.82 9.89
CA GLN A 417 -0.88 -16.75 8.58
C GLN A 417 -2.18 -17.56 8.59
N LEU A 418 -3.12 -17.16 7.74
CA LEU A 418 -4.31 -17.93 7.40
C LEU A 418 -3.96 -19.31 6.82
N GLN A 419 -4.76 -20.30 7.19
CA GLN A 419 -4.77 -21.67 6.70
C GLN A 419 -6.19 -22.04 6.23
N ASP A 420 -6.31 -23.07 5.39
CA ASP A 420 -7.57 -23.41 4.70
C ASP A 420 -8.75 -23.69 5.64
N ASP A 421 -8.50 -24.26 6.83
CA ASP A 421 -9.55 -24.64 7.79
C ASP A 421 -9.78 -23.61 8.91
N ASP A 422 -9.25 -22.39 8.77
CA ASP A 422 -9.37 -21.40 9.83
C ASP A 422 -10.74 -20.76 9.96
N THR A 423 -11.09 -20.47 11.21
CA THR A 423 -12.06 -19.45 11.60
C THR A 423 -11.33 -18.24 12.17
N ALA A 424 -12.07 -17.13 12.39
CA ALA A 424 -11.54 -15.98 13.11
C ALA A 424 -10.92 -16.39 14.46
N GLU A 425 -11.58 -17.28 15.21
CA GLU A 425 -11.11 -17.76 16.51
C GLU A 425 -9.83 -18.60 16.41
N SER A 426 -9.75 -19.53 15.45
CA SER A 426 -8.57 -20.40 15.31
C SER A 426 -7.33 -19.61 14.88
N LEU A 427 -7.49 -18.66 13.97
CA LEU A 427 -6.40 -17.79 13.51
C LEU A 427 -5.88 -16.90 14.64
N ILE A 428 -6.78 -16.26 15.40
CA ILE A 428 -6.43 -15.46 16.59
C ILE A 428 -5.74 -16.35 17.64
N ALA A 429 -6.28 -17.53 17.92
CA ALA A 429 -5.72 -18.46 18.88
C ALA A 429 -4.30 -18.91 18.49
N ARG A 430 -4.07 -19.18 17.20
CA ARG A 430 -2.74 -19.56 16.69
C ARG A 430 -1.75 -18.41 16.79
N ALA A 431 -2.14 -17.18 16.43
CA ALA A 431 -1.27 -16.01 16.61
C ALA A 431 -0.91 -15.78 18.09
N ARG A 432 -1.87 -15.96 19.00
CA ARG A 432 -1.65 -15.87 20.45
C ARG A 432 -0.75 -16.98 20.99
N ALA A 433 -0.90 -18.22 20.49
CA ALA A 433 -0.04 -19.32 20.88
C ALA A 433 1.42 -19.12 20.45
N ASN A 434 1.62 -18.37 19.35
CA ASN A 434 2.93 -17.98 18.83
C ASN A 434 3.51 -16.73 19.50
N ILE A 435 2.99 -16.29 20.64
CA ILE A 435 3.62 -15.22 21.40
C ILE A 435 5.01 -15.68 21.81
N GLU A 436 6.04 -15.06 21.24
CA GLU A 436 7.42 -15.39 21.54
C GLU A 436 7.72 -14.96 22.98
N GLY A 437 8.01 -15.94 23.84
CA GLY A 437 8.46 -15.70 25.19
C GLY A 437 9.85 -15.09 25.17
N THR A 438 9.98 -13.84 25.60
CA THR A 438 11.25 -13.22 25.97
C THR A 438 11.32 -12.97 27.47
#